data_AF-B8MQ70-F1
#
_entry.id   AF-B8MQ70-F1
#
_cell.length_a   1.000
_cell.length_b   1.000
_cell.length_c   1.000
_cell.angle_alpha   90.00
_cell.angle_beta   90.00
_cell.angle_gamma   90.00
#
_symmetry.space_group_name_H-M   'P 1'
#
loop_
_entity.id
_entity.type
_entity.pdbx_description
1 polymer ?
#
loop_
_entity_poly.entity_id
_entity_poly.type
_entity_poly.pdbx_seq_one_letter_code
_entity_poly.pdbx_strand_id
1 'polypeptide(L)' 'MSPDSDHNDLLLQISTNLKNTLITFGASSHQYQAVLQTLKDLLQCIEQHDKQHDKHAQIDPDMLSQAMEFLKLG' A
#
# COMPACT_ATOMS: atom_id res chain seq x y z
N MET A 1 1.93 -12.51 -9.72
CA MET A 1 0.89 -11.78 -8.98
C MET A 1 1.40 -10.37 -8.77
N SER A 2 0.59 -9.36 -9.08
CA SER A 2 0.94 -7.97 -8.80
C SER A 2 0.85 -7.76 -7.28
N PRO A 3 1.81 -7.07 -6.65
CA PRO A 3 1.81 -6.85 -5.20
C PRO A 3 0.49 -6.22 -4.72
N ASP A 4 -0.15 -5.39 -5.53
CA ASP A 4 -1.41 -4.70 -5.21
C ASP A 4 -2.60 -5.65 -5.01
N SER A 5 -2.61 -6.81 -5.70
CA SER A 5 -3.67 -7.81 -5.54
C SER A 5 -3.58 -8.49 -4.17
N ASP A 6 -2.37 -8.70 -3.66
CA ASP A 6 -2.14 -9.41 -2.41
C ASP A 6 -2.46 -8.52 -1.18
N HIS A 7 -2.25 -7.20 -1.29
CA HIS A 7 -2.58 -6.25 -0.22
C HIS A 7 -4.09 -6.11 -0.01
N ASN A 8 -4.88 -6.13 -1.08
CA ASN A 8 -6.34 -6.02 -1.00
C ASN A 8 -6.98 -7.22 -0.30
N ASP A 9 -6.52 -8.44 -0.62
CA ASP A 9 -6.99 -9.66 0.03
C ASP A 9 -6.61 -9.68 1.52
N LEU A 10 -5.40 -9.21 1.85
CA LEU A 10 -4.93 -9.12 3.23
C LEU A 10 -5.73 -8.07 4.02
N LEU A 11 -6.02 -6.90 3.43
CA LEU A 11 -6.85 -5.86 4.04
C LEU A 11 -8.26 -6.37 4.37
N LEU A 12 -8.87 -7.12 3.44
CA LEU A 12 -10.20 -7.70 3.65
C LEU A 12 -10.21 -8.68 4.84
N GLN A 13 -9.18 -9.53 4.93
CA GLN A 13 -9.02 -10.49 6.03
C GLN A 13 -8.82 -9.79 7.38
N ILE A 14 -7.91 -8.80 7.43
CA ILE A 14 -7.64 -8.03 8.65
C ILE A 14 -8.90 -7.27 9.09
N SER A 15 -9.64 -6.66 8.15
CA SER A 15 -10.88 -5.95 8.46
C SER A 15 -11.96 -6.89 9.03
N THR A 16 -12.05 -8.11 8.49
CA THR A 16 -12.96 -9.14 9.02
C THR A 16 -12.57 -9.53 10.45
N ASN A 17 -11.28 -9.75 10.70
CA ASN A 17 -10.78 -10.08 12.04
C ASN A 17 -10.95 -8.92 13.04
N LEU A 18 -10.76 -7.67 12.62
CA LEU A 18 -11.01 -6.48 13.45
C LEU A 18 -12.48 -6.41 13.88
N LYS A 19 -13.41 -6.63 12.94
CA LYS A 19 -14.84 -6.66 13.25
C LYS A 19 -15.17 -7.80 14.23
N ASN A 20 -14.64 -8.99 13.99
CA ASN A 20 -14.91 -10.16 14.83
C ASN A 20 -14.34 -9.99 16.25
N THR A 21 -13.13 -9.47 16.37
CA THR A 21 -12.49 -9.22 17.68
C THR A 21 -13.15 -8.07 18.43
N LEU A 22 -13.61 -7.03 17.72
CA LEU A 22 -14.38 -5.95 18.31
C LEU A 22 -15.70 -6.46 18.90
N ILE A 23 -16.44 -7.27 18.14
CA ILE A 23 -17.72 -7.84 18.59
C ILE A 23 -17.51 -8.80 19.77
N THR A 24 -16.49 -9.65 19.72
CA THR A 24 -16.29 -10.73 20.71
C THR A 24 -15.64 -10.22 22.01
N PHE A 25 -14.64 -9.36 21.90
CA PHE A 25 -13.77 -8.98 23.02
C PHE A 25 -13.83 -7.49 23.37
N GLY A 26 -14.33 -6.64 22.47
CA GLY A 26 -14.38 -5.18 22.65
C GLY A 26 -13.08 -4.47 22.26
N ALA A 27 -13.17 -3.15 22.09
CA ALA A 27 -12.08 -2.32 21.58
C ALA A 27 -10.87 -2.20 22.54
N SER A 28 -11.08 -2.35 23.84
CA SER A 28 -10.01 -2.31 24.84
C SER A 28 -9.30 -3.66 25.03
N SER A 29 -9.71 -4.70 24.30
CA SER A 29 -9.12 -6.03 24.43
C SER A 29 -7.75 -6.13 23.77
N HIS A 30 -6.89 -6.99 24.32
CA HIS A 30 -5.59 -7.28 23.73
C HIS A 30 -5.72 -7.89 22.32
N GLN A 31 -6.76 -8.70 22.09
CA GLN A 31 -7.04 -9.33 20.80
C GLN A 31 -7.35 -8.27 19.74
N TYR A 32 -8.25 -7.33 20.05
CA TYR A 32 -8.57 -6.24 19.13
C TYR A 32 -7.35 -5.36 18.84
N GLN A 33 -6.59 -5.00 19.88
CA GLN A 33 -5.40 -4.16 19.73
C GLN A 33 -4.30 -4.85 18.90
N ALA A 34 -4.14 -6.17 19.03
CA ALA A 34 -3.18 -6.94 18.22
C ALA A 34 -3.55 -6.91 16.73
N VAL A 35 -4.81 -7.16 16.37
CA VAL A 35 -5.25 -7.10 14.96
C VAL A 35 -5.18 -5.67 14.42
N LEU A 36 -5.50 -4.66 15.25
CA LEU A 36 -5.35 -3.25 14.89
C LEU A 36 -3.90 -2.89 14.60
N GLN A 37 -2.94 -3.43 15.35
CA GLN A 37 -1.53 -3.21 15.09
C GLN A 37 -1.11 -3.81 13.75
N THR A 38 -1.56 -5.03 13.43
CA THR A 38 -1.30 -5.64 12.12
C THR A 38 -1.83 -4.80 10.95
N LEU A 39 -3.01 -4.18 11.11
CA LEU A 39 -3.52 -3.25 10.09
C LEU A 39 -2.61 -2.04 9.90
N LYS A 40 -2.14 -1.44 11.00
CA LYS A 40 -1.25 -0.26 10.94
C LYS A 40 0.08 -0.59 10.27
N ASP A 41 0.67 -1.74 10.59
CA ASP A 41 1.93 -2.18 10.01
C ASP A 41 1.77 -2.39 8.49
N LEU A 42 0.66 -3.00 8.06
CA LEU A 42 0.37 -3.18 6.64
C LEU A 42 0.21 -1.85 5.89
N LEU A 43 -0.53 -0.90 6.46
CA LEU A 43 -0.70 0.43 5.86
C LEU A 43 0.65 1.16 5.75
N GLN A 44 1.51 1.04 6.77
CA GLN A 44 2.85 1.61 6.74
C GLN A 44 3.72 0.98 5.64
N CYS A 45 3.63 -0.33 5.42
CA CYS A 45 4.32 -1.01 4.32
C CYS A 45 3.84 -0.50 2.95
N ILE A 46 2.53 -0.34 2.76
CA ILE A 46 1.96 0.19 1.51
C ILE A 46 2.48 1.61 1.25
N GLU A 47 2.41 2.50 2.25
CA GLU A 47 2.92 3.87 2.11
C GLU A 47 4.42 3.91 1.79
N GLN A 48 5.22 2.99 2.33
CA GLN A 48 6.65 2.90 2.04
C GLN A 48 6.90 2.43 0.62
N HIS A 49 6.11 1.47 0.13
CA HIS A 49 6.17 0.99 -1.25
C HIS A 49 5.80 2.08 -2.25
N ASP A 50 4.72 2.83 -2.00
CA ASP A 50 4.29 3.94 -2.85
C ASP A 50 5.37 5.03 -2.94
N LYS A 51 5.97 5.41 -1.80
CA LYS A 51 7.07 6.39 -1.75
C LYS A 51 8.32 5.94 -2.50
N GLN A 52 8.57 4.63 -2.58
CA GLN A 52 9.68 4.08 -3.38
C GLN A 52 9.34 4.04 -4.87
N HIS A 53 8.09 3.76 -5.21
CA HIS A 53 7.61 3.74 -6.60
C HIS A 53 7.62 5.15 -7.22
N ASP A 54 7.19 6.18 -6.47
CA ASP A 54 7.26 7.58 -6.90
C ASP A 54 8.70 8.07 -7.12
N LYS A 55 9.68 7.56 -6.36
CA LYS A 55 11.09 7.89 -6.58
C LYS A 55 11.67 7.29 -7.85
N HIS A 56 11.15 6.13 -8.29
CA HIS A 56 11.52 5.51 -9.57
C HIS A 56 10.78 6.13 -10.77
N ALA A 57 9.72 6.90 -10.53
CA ALA A 57 8.97 7.63 -11.55
C ALA A 57 9.55 9.02 -11.90
N GLN A 58 10.76 9.36 -11.43
CA GLN A 58 11.54 10.39 -12.12
C GLN A 58 11.93 9.85 -13.49
N ILE A 59 11.11 10.12 -14.50
CA ILE A 59 11.50 9.92 -15.90
C ILE A 59 12.84 10.63 -16.07
N ASP A 60 13.85 9.85 -16.45
CA ASP A 60 15.18 10.36 -16.76
C ASP A 60 15.04 11.53 -17.75
N PRO A 61 15.53 12.74 -17.41
CA PRO A 61 15.47 13.89 -18.30
C PRO A 61 16.01 13.60 -19.72
N ASP A 62 16.97 12.69 -19.84
CA ASP A 62 17.52 12.26 -21.12
C ASP A 62 16.53 11.36 -21.89
N MET A 63 15.77 10.53 -21.19
CA MET A 63 14.73 9.70 -21.79
C MET A 63 13.51 10.53 -22.22
N LEU A 64 13.14 11.53 -21.42
CA LEU A 64 12.10 12.50 -21.78
C LEU A 64 12.51 13.33 -23.01
N SER A 65 13.77 13.80 -23.06
CA SER A 65 14.31 14.54 -24.20
C SER A 65 14.30 13.71 -25.49
N GLN A 66 14.72 12.45 -25.42
CA GLN A 66 14.66 11.52 -26.56
C GLN A 66 13.23 11.27 -27.04
N ALA A 67 12.26 11.13 -26.13
CA ALA A 67 10.86 10.95 -26.49
C ALA A 67 10.27 12.20 -27.19
N MET A 68 10.63 13.41 -26.74
CA MET A 68 10.20 14.66 -27.37
C MET A 68 10.80 14.83 -28.77
N GLU A 69 12.08 14.49 -28.96
CA GLU A 69 12.76 14.53 -30.25
C GLU A 69 12.16 13.53 -31.25
N PHE A 70 11.82 12.33 -30.79
CA PHE A 70 11.12 11.32 -31.61
C PHE A 70 9.74 11.79 -32.08
N LEU A 71 9.02 12.53 -31.23
CA LEU A 71 7.71 13.11 -31.54
C LEU A 71 7.79 14.42 -32.33
N LYS A 72 9.00 14.92 -32.63
CA LYS A 72 9.25 16.26 -33.23
C LYS A 72 8.56 17.40 -32.47
N LEU A 73 8.42 17.24 -31.16
CA LEU A 73 7.95 18.30 -30.27
C LEU A 73 9.20 19.02 -29.77
N GLY A 74 9.74 19.89 -30.62
CA GLY A 74 10.92 20.71 -30.35
C GLY A 74 10.78 22.07 -31.00
#